data_AF-I3Z579-F1
#
_entry.id   AF-I3Z579-F1
#
_cell.length_a   1.000
_cell.length_b   1.000
_cell.length_c   1.000
_cell.angle_alpha   90.00
_cell.angle_beta   90.00
_cell.angle_gamma   90.00
#
_symmetry.space_group_name_H-M   'P 1'
#
loop_
_entity.id
_entity.type
_entity.pdbx_description
1 polymer ?
#
loop_
_entity_poly.entity_id
_entity_poly.type
_entity_poly.pdbx_seq_one_letter_code
_entity_poly.pdbx_strand_id
1 'polypeptide(L)'
;MRCCVLSTLVFMFLLGCSSRKSKKDPILDYIESITSSELQEGLSYVLVSDYSCSACKEEVYLDIERGSLETHYIVMDPRNKAILKERFKVAISHDIFHIDSLGLNKKIGIILDKPISVIFEKDEWLKKQDL
;
A
#
# COMPACT_ATOMS: atom_id res chain seq x y z
N MET A 1 71.18 -6.55 3.72
CA MET A 1 70.42 -5.94 2.59
C MET A 1 69.03 -5.63 3.13
N ARG A 2 68.81 -4.38 3.53
CA ARG A 2 68.25 -3.25 2.75
C ARG A 2 66.72 -3.24 2.76
N CYS A 3 66.25 -2.22 3.47
CA CYS A 3 64.91 -1.74 3.71
C CYS A 3 64.05 -1.42 2.47
N CYS A 4 62.77 -1.25 2.79
CA CYS A 4 61.86 -0.19 2.33
C CYS A 4 60.81 -0.50 1.25
N VAL A 5 59.57 -0.65 1.75
CA VAL A 5 58.36 0.17 1.47
C VAL A 5 58.10 0.61 0.03
N LEU A 6 56.94 0.22 -0.51
CA LEU A 6 55.85 1.07 -1.05
C LEU A 6 54.78 0.14 -1.69
N SER A 7 53.59 0.01 -1.12
CA SER A 7 52.38 0.80 -1.45
C SER A 7 51.72 0.44 -2.80
N THR A 8 50.65 -0.37 -2.75
CA THR A 8 49.44 -0.28 -3.63
C THR A 8 48.39 -1.27 -3.08
N LEU A 9 47.43 -0.75 -2.30
CA LEU A 9 46.05 -0.48 -2.71
C LEU A 9 45.20 -1.73 -3.03
N VAL A 10 44.20 -1.92 -2.17
CA VAL A 10 42.81 -2.19 -2.53
C VAL A 10 42.58 -3.44 -3.39
N PHE A 11 42.05 -4.50 -2.76
CA PHE A 11 40.79 -5.07 -3.23
C PHE A 11 40.09 -5.76 -2.07
N MET A 12 39.30 -4.97 -1.35
CA MET A 12 38.15 -5.50 -0.63
C MET A 12 37.21 -6.16 -1.64
N PHE A 13 37.30 -7.47 -1.83
CA PHE A 13 36.17 -8.25 -2.29
C PHE A 13 35.37 -8.69 -1.06
N LEU A 14 34.77 -7.69 -0.41
CA LEU A 14 33.46 -7.89 0.20
C LEU A 14 32.56 -8.24 -0.99
N LEU A 15 32.34 -9.54 -1.22
CA LEU A 15 31.16 -9.99 -1.92
C LEU A 15 30.00 -9.56 -1.04
N GLY A 16 29.59 -8.30 -1.22
CA GLY A 16 28.34 -7.81 -0.74
C GLY A 16 27.30 -8.79 -1.25
N CYS A 17 26.67 -9.51 -0.32
CA CYS A 17 25.25 -9.77 -0.46
C CYS A 17 24.63 -8.39 -0.72
N SER A 18 24.52 -8.04 -2.00
CA SER A 18 23.53 -7.08 -2.43
C SER A 18 22.20 -7.72 -2.03
N SER A 19 21.79 -7.49 -0.78
CA SER A 19 20.38 -7.29 -0.52
C SER A 19 19.98 -6.27 -1.57
N ARG A 20 19.30 -6.73 -2.64
CA ARG A 20 18.44 -5.83 -3.41
C ARG A 20 17.55 -5.21 -2.35
N LYS A 21 17.90 -4.02 -1.88
CA LYS A 21 16.92 -3.13 -1.28
C LYS A 21 15.97 -2.84 -2.42
N SER A 22 15.01 -3.73 -2.60
CA SER A 22 13.81 -3.47 -3.38
C SER A 22 13.35 -2.10 -2.92
N LYS A 23 13.27 -1.14 -3.85
CA LYS A 23 12.64 0.15 -3.55
C LYS A 23 11.24 -0.21 -3.03
N LYS A 24 10.97 0.02 -1.74
CA LYS A 24 9.61 -0.08 -1.19
C LYS A 24 8.69 0.75 -2.10
N ASP A 25 7.65 0.11 -2.65
CA ASP A 25 6.68 0.79 -3.51
C ASP A 25 5.90 1.79 -2.63
N PRO A 26 5.87 3.10 -2.97
CA PRO A 26 5.22 4.12 -2.16
C PRO A 26 3.76 3.84 -1.81
N ILE A 27 3.04 3.08 -2.66
CA ILE A 27 1.65 2.69 -2.40
C ILE A 27 1.57 1.73 -1.21
N LEU A 28 2.60 0.95 -0.97
CA LEU A 28 2.63 -0.05 0.10
C LEU A 28 2.88 0.61 1.45
N ASP A 29 3.89 1.48 1.54
CA ASP A 29 4.16 2.26 2.74
C ASP A 29 2.95 3.14 3.12
N TYR A 30 2.19 3.58 2.12
CA TYR A 30 0.94 4.28 2.31
C TYR A 30 -0.13 3.42 2.98
N ILE A 31 -0.35 2.19 2.50
CA ILE A 31 -1.36 1.28 3.05
C ILE A 31 -1.07 1.01 4.53
N GLU A 32 0.17 0.65 4.88
CA GLU A 32 0.62 0.43 6.27
C GLU A 32 0.33 1.65 7.16
N SER A 33 0.59 2.86 6.61
CA SER A 33 0.33 4.11 7.33
C SER A 33 -1.15 4.37 7.58
N ILE A 34 -2.04 3.90 6.70
CA ILE A 34 -3.48 4.13 6.78
C ILE A 34 -4.19 3.10 7.66
N THR A 35 -3.84 1.81 7.51
CA THR A 35 -4.46 0.73 8.28
C THR A 35 -4.05 0.77 9.75
N SER A 36 -2.98 1.50 10.10
CA SER A 36 -2.47 1.65 11.48
C SER A 36 -2.21 0.30 12.17
N SER A 37 -1.99 -0.73 11.37
CA SER A 37 -1.80 -2.12 11.75
C SER A 37 -0.81 -2.75 10.78
N GLU A 38 -0.07 -3.76 11.27
CA GLU A 38 0.72 -4.60 10.38
C GLU A 38 -0.20 -5.30 9.38
N LEU A 39 0.30 -5.42 8.16
CA LEU A 39 -0.41 -6.05 7.06
C LEU A 39 -0.60 -7.52 7.36
N GLN A 40 -1.76 -8.05 6.98
CA GLN A 40 -2.07 -9.45 7.19
C GLN A 40 -1.86 -10.23 5.89
N GLU A 41 -1.08 -11.30 5.98
CA GLU A 41 -0.78 -12.17 4.85
C GLU A 41 -2.06 -12.84 4.32
N GLY A 42 -2.21 -12.91 3.00
CA GLY A 42 -3.38 -13.48 2.33
C GLY A 42 -4.57 -12.53 2.17
N LEU A 43 -4.50 -11.31 2.71
CA LEU A 43 -5.56 -10.32 2.52
C LEU A 43 -5.36 -9.49 1.25
N SER A 44 -6.49 -9.15 0.63
CA SER A 44 -6.55 -8.20 -0.49
C SER A 44 -6.77 -6.79 0.03
N TYR A 45 -6.11 -5.80 -0.56
CA TYR A 45 -6.34 -4.39 -0.28
C TYR A 45 -6.77 -3.69 -1.56
N VAL A 46 -7.93 -3.02 -1.50
CA VAL A 46 -8.51 -2.26 -2.61
C VAL A 46 -8.43 -0.78 -2.27
N LEU A 47 -7.71 -0.02 -3.09
CA LEU A 47 -7.58 1.42 -2.93
C LEU A 47 -8.44 2.12 -3.97
N VAL A 48 -9.25 3.07 -3.54
CA VAL A 48 -10.10 3.86 -4.43
C VAL A 48 -10.05 5.34 -4.05
N SER A 49 -9.91 6.22 -5.03
CA SER A 49 -10.08 7.66 -4.81
C SER A 49 -11.54 8.07 -4.99
N ASP A 50 -12.06 8.93 -4.12
CA ASP A 50 -13.41 9.49 -4.26
C ASP A 50 -13.55 10.42 -5.51
N TYR A 51 -12.41 10.76 -6.14
CA TYR A 51 -12.28 11.50 -7.40
C TYR A 51 -11.99 10.60 -8.62
N SER A 52 -11.82 9.30 -8.42
CA SER A 52 -11.66 8.34 -9.51
C SER A 52 -12.95 8.17 -10.33
N CYS A 53 -12.87 7.35 -11.39
CA CYS A 53 -14.00 6.87 -12.17
C CYS A 53 -15.24 6.59 -11.29
N SER A 54 -16.35 7.29 -11.55
CA SER A 54 -17.54 7.23 -10.69
C SER A 54 -18.21 5.84 -10.67
N ALA A 55 -18.27 5.17 -11.82
CA ALA A 55 -18.79 3.80 -11.91
C ALA A 55 -17.90 2.81 -11.14
N CYS A 56 -16.59 2.86 -11.39
CA CYS A 56 -15.60 2.02 -10.73
C CYS A 56 -15.62 2.18 -9.21
N LYS A 57 -15.82 3.41 -8.73
CA LYS A 57 -15.97 3.70 -7.31
C LYS A 57 -17.23 3.08 -6.71
N GLU A 58 -18.38 3.22 -7.38
CA GLU A 58 -19.62 2.66 -6.86
C GLU A 58 -19.58 1.14 -6.84
N GLU A 59 -18.87 0.50 -7.79
CA GLU A 59 -18.62 -0.94 -7.75
C GLU A 59 -17.86 -1.35 -6.48
N VAL A 60 -16.82 -0.61 -6.10
CA VAL A 60 -16.10 -0.85 -4.83
C VAL A 60 -17.01 -0.65 -3.63
N TYR A 61 -17.88 0.36 -3.64
CA TYR A 61 -18.84 0.62 -2.55
C TYR A 61 -19.87 -0.50 -2.41
N LEU A 62 -20.37 -1.01 -3.52
CA LEU A 62 -21.24 -2.19 -3.53
C LEU A 62 -20.50 -3.44 -3.03
N ASP A 63 -19.21 -3.57 -3.32
CA ASP A 63 -18.40 -4.70 -2.86
C ASP A 63 -18.16 -4.67 -1.34
N ILE A 64 -17.90 -3.49 -0.78
CA ILE A 64 -17.83 -3.28 0.67
C ILE A 64 -19.15 -3.69 1.34
N GLU A 65 -20.29 -3.34 0.74
CA GLU A 65 -21.62 -3.69 1.24
C GLU A 65 -21.91 -5.19 1.19
N ARG A 66 -21.29 -5.92 0.25
CA ARG A 66 -21.38 -7.39 0.18
C ARG A 66 -20.58 -8.07 1.30
N GLY A 67 -19.62 -7.38 1.91
CA GLY A 67 -19.01 -7.78 3.17
C GLY A 67 -17.96 -8.88 3.07
N SER A 68 -17.08 -8.83 2.05
CA SER A 68 -15.90 -9.70 2.01
C SER A 68 -14.95 -9.38 3.17
N LEU A 69 -14.79 -10.32 4.10
CA LEU A 69 -13.85 -10.17 5.23
C LEU A 69 -12.38 -10.35 4.82
N GLU A 70 -12.13 -10.88 3.63
CA GLU A 70 -10.78 -11.11 3.10
C GLU A 70 -10.23 -9.89 2.34
N THR A 71 -11.02 -8.82 2.26
CA THR A 71 -10.69 -7.62 1.49
C THR A 71 -10.83 -6.37 2.35
N HIS A 72 -9.71 -5.66 2.46
CA HIS A 72 -9.65 -4.35 3.08
C HIS A 72 -9.82 -3.26 2.03
N TYR A 73 -10.60 -2.25 2.34
CA TYR A 73 -10.92 -1.17 1.43
C TYR A 73 -10.42 0.15 1.98
N ILE A 74 -9.71 0.91 1.15
CA ILE A 74 -9.12 2.20 1.52
C ILE A 74 -9.69 3.27 0.60
N VAL A 75 -10.46 4.19 1.17
CA VAL A 75 -10.97 5.36 0.45
C VAL A 75 -10.05 6.55 0.63
N MET A 76 -9.51 7.01 -0.48
CA MET A 76 -8.61 8.15 -0.60
C MET A 76 -9.41 9.40 -0.98
N ASP A 77 -8.97 10.57 -0.52
CA ASP A 77 -9.59 11.85 -0.84
C ASP A 77 -11.13 11.91 -0.63
N PRO A 78 -11.65 11.47 0.53
CA PRO A 78 -13.09 11.38 0.77
C PRO A 78 -13.77 12.76 0.74
N ARG A 79 -14.80 12.94 -0.09
CA ARG A 79 -15.58 14.19 -0.16
C ARG A 79 -16.47 14.37 1.07
N ASN A 80 -17.16 13.31 1.48
CA ASN A 80 -18.13 13.33 2.57
C ASN A 80 -17.82 12.25 3.61
N LYS A 81 -16.80 12.49 4.43
CA LYS A 81 -16.33 11.54 5.46
C LYS A 81 -17.45 11.05 6.39
N ALA A 82 -18.35 11.95 6.81
CA ALA A 82 -19.45 11.59 7.71
C ALA A 82 -20.41 10.59 7.06
N ILE A 83 -20.75 10.78 5.78
CA ILE A 83 -21.63 9.86 5.03
C ILE A 83 -20.96 8.50 4.87
N LEU A 84 -19.67 8.46 4.51
CA LEU A 84 -18.94 7.21 4.36
C LEU A 84 -18.84 6.44 5.68
N LYS A 85 -18.59 7.13 6.81
CA LYS A 85 -18.56 6.51 8.14
C LYS A 85 -19.91 5.91 8.54
N GLU A 86 -21.00 6.59 8.22
CA GLU A 86 -22.34 6.08 8.52
C GLU A 86 -22.70 4.89 7.61
N ARG A 87 -22.50 5.03 6.30
CA ARG A 87 -22.79 3.99 5.29
C ARG A 87 -22.02 2.69 5.58
N PHE A 88 -20.74 2.81 5.91
CA PHE A 88 -19.84 1.65 6.08
C PHE A 88 -19.53 1.33 7.54
N LYS A 89 -20.41 1.70 8.47
CA LYS A 89 -20.21 1.49 9.91
C LYS A 89 -19.90 0.03 10.27
N VAL A 90 -20.57 -0.92 9.60
CA VAL A 90 -20.34 -2.36 9.81
C VAL A 90 -18.95 -2.77 9.32
N ALA A 91 -18.53 -2.33 8.13
CA ALA A 91 -17.21 -2.62 7.59
C ALA A 91 -16.09 -2.00 8.45
N ILE A 92 -16.30 -0.79 8.98
CA ILE A 92 -15.40 -0.15 9.95
C ILE A 92 -15.29 -0.97 11.24
N SER A 93 -16.41 -1.49 11.76
CA SER A 93 -16.38 -2.30 12.99
C SER A 93 -15.65 -3.63 12.84
N HIS A 94 -15.54 -4.14 11.61
CA HIS A 94 -14.75 -5.33 11.28
C HIS A 94 -13.31 -5.01 10.85
N ASP A 95 -12.90 -3.74 10.93
CA ASP A 95 -11.58 -3.26 10.51
C ASP A 95 -11.23 -3.55 9.04
N ILE A 96 -12.24 -3.69 8.17
CA ILE A 96 -12.04 -3.94 6.72
C ILE A 96 -12.24 -2.67 5.87
N PHE A 97 -12.61 -1.54 6.47
CA PHE A 97 -12.80 -0.28 5.75
C PHE A 97 -12.08 0.88 6.43
N HIS A 98 -11.21 1.54 5.68
CA HIS A 98 -10.37 2.63 6.14
C HIS A 98 -10.55 3.89 5.27
N ILE A 99 -10.51 5.05 5.91
CA ILE A 99 -10.67 6.34 5.25
C ILE A 99 -9.39 7.15 5.45
N ASP A 100 -8.71 7.53 4.37
CA ASP A 100 -7.60 8.48 4.43
C ASP A 100 -8.12 9.88 4.75
N SER A 101 -8.24 10.14 6.05
CA SER A 101 -8.74 11.41 6.55
C SER A 101 -7.66 12.50 6.56
N LEU A 102 -6.38 12.13 6.41
CA LEU A 102 -5.24 13.03 6.55
C LEU A 102 -4.66 13.48 5.20
N GLY A 103 -5.18 12.94 4.10
CA GLY A 103 -4.69 13.20 2.75
C GLY A 103 -3.24 12.77 2.59
N LEU A 104 -2.87 11.65 3.23
CA LEU A 104 -1.50 11.13 3.16
C LEU A 104 -1.13 10.81 1.73
N ASN A 105 -2.08 10.31 0.93
CA ASN A 105 -1.87 10.00 -0.47
C ASN A 105 -1.33 11.19 -1.28
N LYS A 106 -1.91 12.38 -1.08
CA LYS A 106 -1.47 13.61 -1.76
C LYS A 106 -0.08 14.04 -1.31
N LYS A 107 0.27 13.85 -0.04
CA LYS A 107 1.59 14.21 0.50
C LYS A 107 2.71 13.39 -0.12
N ILE A 108 2.43 12.16 -0.52
CA ILE A 108 3.40 11.23 -1.11
C ILE A 108 3.21 11.04 -2.62
N GLY A 109 2.27 11.77 -3.23
CA GLY A 109 2.07 11.80 -4.68
C GLY A 109 1.32 10.60 -5.27
N ILE A 110 0.52 9.86 -4.49
CA ILE A 110 -0.33 8.79 -5.01
C ILE A 110 -1.66 9.39 -5.47
N ILE A 111 -1.90 9.28 -6.78
CA ILE A 111 -3.13 9.72 -7.44
C ILE A 111 -3.67 8.51 -8.22
N LEU A 112 -4.94 8.18 -7.99
CA LEU A 112 -5.61 7.06 -8.64
C LEU A 112 -6.79 7.56 -9.48
N ASP A 113 -6.79 7.24 -10.76
CA ASP A 113 -7.90 7.46 -11.69
C ASP A 113 -8.88 6.27 -11.74
N LYS A 114 -8.40 5.08 -11.34
CA LYS A 114 -9.17 3.85 -11.15
C LYS A 114 -8.81 3.15 -9.83
N PRO A 115 -9.70 2.28 -9.30
CA PRO A 115 -9.35 1.45 -8.16
C PRO A 115 -8.17 0.53 -8.49
N ILE A 116 -7.35 0.22 -7.49
CA ILE A 116 -6.28 -0.76 -7.61
C ILE A 116 -6.46 -1.85 -6.54
N SER A 117 -6.08 -3.09 -6.87
CA SER A 117 -6.10 -4.21 -5.95
C SER A 117 -4.68 -4.78 -5.79
N VAL A 118 -4.27 -4.95 -4.53
CA VAL A 118 -2.97 -5.54 -4.17
C VAL A 118 -3.18 -6.64 -3.13
N ILE A 119 -2.38 -7.69 -3.21
CA ILE A 119 -2.41 -8.81 -2.25
C ILE A 119 -1.05 -8.86 -1.56
N PHE A 120 -1.06 -9.06 -0.24
CA PHE A 120 0.15 -9.28 0.55
C PHE A 120 0.42 -10.78 0.71
N GLU A 121 1.50 -11.29 0.13
CA GLU A 121 1.91 -12.70 0.23
C GLU A 121 3.43 -12.81 0.41
N LYS A 122 3.88 -13.65 1.36
CA LYS A 122 5.30 -13.98 1.58
C LYS A 122 6.20 -12.75 1.76
N ASP A 123 5.73 -11.78 2.54
CA ASP A 123 6.38 -10.48 2.74
C ASP A 123 6.60 -9.66 1.45
N GLU A 124 5.97 -10.07 0.35
CA GLU A 124 5.97 -9.38 -0.93
C GLU A 124 4.55 -8.96 -1.33
N TRP A 125 4.46 -7.88 -2.08
CA TRP A 125 3.18 -7.36 -2.53
C TRP A 125 2.97 -7.68 -4.00
N LEU A 126 1.93 -8.44 -4.29
CA LEU A 126 1.53 -8.77 -5.65
C LEU A 126 0.46 -7.78 -6.11
N LYS A 127 0.76 -6.99 -7.15
CA LYS A 127 -0.28 -6.26 -7.85
C LYS A 127 -1.18 -7.29 -8.53
N LYS A 128 -2.45 -7.31 -8.13
CA LYS A 128 -3.45 -8.07 -8.87
C LYS A 128 -3.64 -7.28 -10.17
N GLN A 129 -3.12 -7.78 -11.28
CA GLN A 129 -3.40 -7.16 -12.59
C GLN A 129 -4.91 -7.07 -12.75
N ASP A 130 -5.37 -5.91 -13.23
CA ASP A 130 -6.78 -5.55 -13.40
C ASP A 130 -7.58 -6.71 -14.01
N LEU A 131 -8.76 -6.98 -13.44
CA LEU A 131 -9.80 -7.82 -14.05
C LEU A 131 -10.40 -7.13 -15.27
#